data_AF-A0A3P6NU56-F1
#
_entry.id   AF-A0A3P6NU56-F1
#
_cell.length_a   1.000
_cell.length_b   1.000
_cell.length_c   1.000
_cell.angle_alpha   90.00
_cell.angle_beta   90.00
_cell.angle_gamma   90.00
#
_symmetry.space_group_name_H-M   'P 1'
#
loop_
_entity.id
_entity.type
_entity.pdbx_description
1 polymer ?
#
loop_
_entity_poly.entity_id
_entity_poly.type
_entity_poly.pdbx_seq_one_letter_code
_entity_poly.pdbx_strand_id
1 'polypeptide(L)'
;MHFDPRNPYTCSPLYAEAMLQKGHLVMRMLSRRLGKEQFMQVIQKILSVVMQASHMNKDPIHWQHMMVSTESFFRTVLNVTGQELPTFLEQWIYGGGHAKFFIHYFFNRKRNVVELEVSQDPSLKGQQSYVGPGRRQKKKKLPLSTGEEIEVDLSNIDPDSPVLWIRFDPELLLLRKTTIRQPLYQWEYMLRYERDVLAQLDALDILKRFPSPHIRTILIDSVENEAFYYRVRCRASFILAEVINKLPETWIGLPPLIVTFKRYYGSKSAPHIPKPNNFVATSTNLQSYFMMHTLPQALARLRTLHNKVLPEAHQFLMGLCKYNDNSINRYSDDHYRASLISALAGTLIPMESRDISNMSPLSLSSDLKELLSEFTLALNMDTLKPSFGRVVGISALQAIYHMQRTFHIPLDPKVFWAFAQPKIYTPMRLAALTFLIDMVYRFKSFPFISDVISRLIDVSIKDEEPAVRYYVTTQLSLKPPLCLIL
;
A
#
# COMPACT_ATOMS: atom_id res chain seq x y z
N MET A 1 16.27 14.17 -20.82
CA MET A 1 17.21 14.56 -19.75
C MET A 1 17.41 13.37 -18.82
N HIS A 2 18.57 12.72 -18.89
CA HIS A 2 18.95 11.72 -17.89
C HIS A 2 19.72 12.45 -16.80
N PHE A 3 19.09 12.67 -15.64
CA PHE A 3 19.80 13.15 -14.45
C PHE A 3 20.53 11.95 -13.84
N ASP A 4 21.79 12.13 -13.42
CA ASP A 4 22.52 11.07 -12.71
C ASP A 4 21.81 10.83 -11.38
N PRO A 5 21.26 9.62 -11.13
CA PRO A 5 20.52 9.35 -9.91
C PRO A 5 21.36 9.51 -8.64
N ARG A 6 22.69 9.52 -8.76
CA ARG A 6 23.65 9.69 -7.66
C ARG A 6 23.95 11.15 -7.36
N ASN A 7 23.62 12.08 -8.26
CA ASN A 7 23.93 13.49 -8.05
C ASN A 7 22.81 14.14 -7.23
N PRO A 8 23.07 14.50 -5.95
CA PRO A 8 22.04 15.04 -5.06
C PRO A 8 21.52 16.42 -5.51
N TYR A 9 22.27 17.14 -6.36
CA TYR A 9 21.91 18.47 -6.83
C TYR A 9 21.01 18.47 -8.06
N THR A 10 20.97 17.37 -8.81
CA THR A 10 20.21 17.29 -10.07
C THR A 10 19.18 16.16 -10.08
N CYS A 11 19.34 15.16 -9.22
CA CYS A 11 18.41 14.05 -9.12
C CYS A 11 17.22 14.40 -8.21
N SER A 12 16.01 14.20 -8.75
CA SER A 12 14.81 14.18 -7.90
C SER A 12 14.84 12.96 -6.96
N PRO A 13 14.45 13.10 -5.68
CA PRO A 13 14.41 11.98 -4.74
C PRO A 13 13.50 10.85 -5.21
N LEU A 14 12.39 11.20 -5.85
CA LEU A 14 11.43 10.27 -6.44
C LEU A 14 12.06 9.47 -7.59
N TYR A 15 12.92 10.13 -8.38
CA TYR A 15 13.64 9.47 -9.46
C TYR A 15 14.71 8.52 -8.91
N ALA A 16 15.45 8.92 -7.87
CA ALA A 16 16.40 8.04 -7.19
C ALA A 16 15.72 6.80 -6.59
N GLU A 17 14.58 6.97 -5.91
CA GLU A 17 13.80 5.86 -5.34
C GLU A 17 13.28 4.92 -6.44
N ALA A 18 12.71 5.47 -7.52
CA ALA A 18 12.26 4.67 -8.65
C ALA A 18 13.40 3.89 -9.31
N MET A 19 14.59 4.49 -9.43
CA MET A 19 15.79 3.83 -9.96
C MET A 19 16.30 2.71 -9.04
N LEU A 20 16.23 2.88 -7.72
CA LEU A 20 16.57 1.84 -6.75
C LEU A 20 15.60 0.65 -6.86
N GLN A 21 14.30 0.92 -6.90
CA GLN A 21 13.27 -0.11 -7.06
C GLN A 21 13.40 -0.83 -8.41
N LYS A 22 13.65 -0.09 -9.50
CA LYS A 22 13.96 -0.65 -10.82
C LYS A 22 15.19 -1.55 -10.74
N GLY A 23 16.28 -1.10 -10.10
CA GLY A 23 17.51 -1.87 -9.93
C GLY A 23 17.26 -3.21 -9.23
N HIS A 24 16.48 -3.23 -8.16
CA HIS A 24 16.11 -4.47 -7.46
C HIS A 24 15.38 -5.46 -8.39
N LEU A 25 14.40 -4.97 -9.14
CA LEU A 25 13.63 -5.80 -10.08
C LEU A 25 14.52 -6.30 -11.23
N VAL A 26 15.36 -5.45 -11.82
CA VAL A 26 16.29 -5.82 -12.89
C VAL A 26 17.28 -6.90 -12.44
N MET A 27 17.85 -6.78 -11.23
CA MET A 27 18.75 -7.81 -10.70
C MET A 27 18.03 -9.14 -10.47
N ARG A 28 16.78 -9.11 -10.00
CA ARG A 28 15.93 -10.30 -9.89
C ARG A 28 15.63 -10.93 -11.25
N MET A 29 15.30 -10.11 -12.26
CA MET A 29 15.06 -10.58 -13.64
C MET A 29 16.32 -11.25 -14.20
N LEU A 30 17.49 -10.64 -14.00
CA LEU A 30 18.77 -11.20 -14.42
C LEU A 30 19.07 -12.54 -13.72
N SER A 31 18.90 -12.60 -12.39
CA SER A 31 19.12 -13.83 -11.61
C SER A 31 18.23 -14.99 -12.09
N ARG A 32 16.97 -14.71 -12.42
CA ARG A 32 16.04 -15.71 -12.97
C ARG A 32 16.39 -16.12 -14.39
N ARG A 33 16.84 -15.19 -15.22
CA ARG A 33 17.24 -15.46 -16.62
C ARG A 33 18.52 -16.29 -16.72
N LEU A 34 19.52 -16.01 -15.88
CA LEU A 34 20.78 -16.77 -15.83
C LEU A 34 20.64 -18.09 -15.07
N GLY A 35 19.71 -18.16 -14.11
CA GLY A 35 19.63 -19.25 -13.14
C GLY A 35 20.42 -18.94 -11.88
N LYS A 36 19.92 -19.41 -10.73
CA LYS A 36 20.42 -19.03 -9.41
C LYS A 36 21.90 -19.35 -9.22
N GLU A 37 22.34 -20.54 -9.65
CA GLU A 37 23.73 -20.99 -9.48
C GLU A 37 24.70 -20.16 -10.31
N GLN A 38 24.42 -19.98 -11.62
CA GLN A 38 25.24 -19.15 -12.50
C GLN A 38 25.31 -17.70 -12.02
N PHE A 39 24.18 -17.14 -11.58
CA PHE A 39 24.15 -15.80 -11.01
C PHE A 39 25.04 -15.69 -9.76
N MET A 40 25.00 -16.67 -8.85
CA MET A 40 25.85 -16.68 -7.66
C MET A 40 27.35 -16.82 -8.01
N GLN A 41 27.69 -17.62 -9.02
CA GLN A 41 29.06 -17.73 -9.51
C GLN A 41 29.59 -16.40 -10.08
N VAL A 42 28.74 -15.64 -10.80
CA VAL A 42 29.10 -14.29 -11.26
C VAL A 42 29.42 -13.38 -10.07
N ILE A 43 28.56 -13.35 -9.05
CA ILE A 43 28.77 -12.52 -7.86
C ILE A 43 30.04 -12.94 -7.12
N GLN A 44 30.26 -14.25 -6.94
CA GLN A 44 31.47 -14.78 -6.31
C GLN A 44 32.73 -14.40 -7.09
N LYS A 45 32.69 -14.46 -8.42
CA LYS A 45 33.82 -14.06 -9.27
C LYS A 45 34.15 -12.57 -9.11
N ILE A 46 33.15 -11.70 -9.09
CA ILE A 46 33.36 -10.26 -8.86
C ILE A 46 33.98 -10.03 -7.48
N LEU A 47 33.39 -10.61 -6.42
CA LEU A 47 33.86 -10.42 -5.05
C LEU A 47 35.30 -10.94 -4.86
N SER A 48 35.63 -12.11 -5.41
CA SER A 48 36.99 -12.66 -5.32
C SER A 48 38.04 -11.77 -6.00
N VAL A 49 37.73 -11.20 -7.17
CA VAL A 49 38.63 -10.25 -7.87
C VAL A 49 38.82 -8.99 -7.05
N VAL A 50 37.73 -8.42 -6.50
CA VAL A 50 37.79 -7.22 -5.66
C VAL A 50 38.58 -7.50 -4.38
N MET A 51 38.36 -8.63 -3.73
CA MET A 51 39.09 -9.02 -2.51
C MET A 51 40.59 -9.18 -2.78
N GLN A 52 40.98 -9.88 -3.84
CA GLN A 52 42.39 -10.02 -4.22
C GLN A 52 43.05 -8.67 -4.49
N ALA A 53 42.39 -7.79 -5.25
CA ALA A 53 42.88 -6.44 -5.52
C ALA A 53 43.00 -5.57 -4.26
N SER A 54 42.10 -5.74 -3.29
CA SER A 54 42.13 -4.99 -2.03
C SER A 54 43.37 -5.30 -1.17
N HIS A 55 43.93 -6.50 -1.26
CA HIS A 55 45.18 -6.85 -0.58
C HIS A 55 46.40 -6.17 -1.21
N MET A 56 46.31 -5.77 -2.48
CA MET A 56 47.36 -5.07 -3.24
C MET A 56 47.07 -3.57 -3.37
N ASN A 57 46.32 -3.00 -2.43
CA ASN A 57 45.84 -1.61 -2.47
C ASN A 57 46.94 -0.53 -2.45
N LYS A 58 48.21 -0.89 -2.21
CA LYS A 58 49.33 0.05 -2.24
C LYS A 58 49.68 0.47 -3.67
N ASP A 59 49.39 -0.38 -4.65
CA ASP A 59 49.71 -0.13 -6.06
C ASP A 59 48.45 0.38 -6.80
N PRO A 60 48.45 1.64 -7.30
CA PRO A 60 47.27 2.24 -7.95
C PRO A 60 46.72 1.46 -9.14
N ILE A 61 47.55 0.64 -9.81
CA ILE A 61 47.16 -0.21 -10.94
C ILE A 61 46.03 -1.17 -10.53
N HIS A 62 46.07 -1.72 -9.32
CA HIS A 62 45.07 -2.68 -8.86
C HIS A 62 43.74 -2.03 -8.46
N TRP A 63 43.68 -0.71 -8.32
CA TRP A 63 42.45 -0.02 -7.92
C TRP A 63 41.34 -0.12 -8.95
N GLN A 64 41.69 -0.27 -10.23
CA GLN A 64 40.72 -0.49 -11.30
C GLN A 64 39.94 -1.79 -11.12
N HIS A 65 40.56 -2.82 -10.53
CA HIS A 65 39.92 -4.10 -10.22
C HIS A 65 38.99 -4.05 -9.01
N MET A 66 39.05 -2.98 -8.21
CA MET A 66 38.11 -2.73 -7.11
C MET A 66 36.85 -1.97 -7.57
N MET A 67 36.82 -1.48 -8.81
CA MET A 67 35.68 -0.75 -9.36
C MET A 67 34.82 -1.65 -10.26
N VAL A 68 33.52 -1.64 -10.03
CA VAL A 68 32.54 -2.38 -10.85
C VAL A 68 31.65 -1.39 -11.59
N SER A 69 31.77 -1.37 -12.92
CA SER A 69 30.88 -0.64 -13.81
C SER A 69 29.83 -1.58 -14.39
N THR A 70 28.78 -1.04 -15.01
CA THR A 70 27.80 -1.86 -15.74
C THR A 70 28.47 -2.71 -16.81
N GLU A 71 29.44 -2.15 -17.55
CA GLU A 71 30.17 -2.87 -18.58
C GLU A 71 31.04 -3.99 -17.99
N SER A 72 31.82 -3.73 -16.93
CA SER A 72 32.67 -4.76 -16.33
C SER A 72 31.85 -5.88 -15.67
N PHE A 73 30.69 -5.55 -15.10
CA PHE A 73 29.73 -6.52 -14.58
C PHE A 73 29.22 -7.45 -15.70
N PHE A 74 28.71 -6.92 -16.81
CA PHE A 74 28.17 -7.73 -17.89
C PHE A 74 29.25 -8.48 -18.68
N ARG A 75 30.48 -7.98 -18.73
CA ARG A 75 31.64 -8.76 -19.22
C ARG A 75 31.90 -9.98 -18.33
N THR A 76 31.74 -9.85 -17.01
CA THR A 76 31.87 -10.98 -16.08
C THR A 76 30.71 -11.97 -16.24
N VAL A 77 29.49 -11.49 -16.45
CA VAL A 77 28.34 -12.33 -16.80
C VAL A 77 28.63 -13.16 -18.05
N LEU A 78 29.11 -12.52 -19.12
CA LEU A 78 29.49 -13.21 -20.36
C LEU A 78 30.57 -14.27 -20.11
N ASN A 79 31.63 -13.92 -19.37
CA ASN A 79 32.75 -14.83 -19.11
C ASN A 79 32.35 -16.06 -18.28
N VAL A 80 31.44 -15.90 -17.31
CA VAL A 80 31.02 -17.01 -16.43
C VAL A 80 29.91 -17.85 -17.05
N THR A 81 28.96 -17.22 -17.74
CA THR A 81 27.75 -17.90 -18.22
C THR A 81 27.77 -18.23 -19.71
N GLY A 82 28.66 -17.60 -20.48
CA GLY A 82 28.68 -17.65 -21.94
C GLY A 82 27.52 -16.93 -22.62
N GLN A 83 26.66 -16.23 -21.87
CA GLN A 83 25.45 -15.59 -22.41
C GLN A 83 25.65 -14.10 -22.66
N GLU A 84 25.39 -13.67 -23.90
CA GLU A 84 25.25 -12.26 -24.24
C GLU A 84 23.80 -11.80 -24.08
N LEU A 85 23.62 -10.61 -23.48
CA LEU A 85 22.31 -10.06 -23.13
C LEU A 85 22.07 -8.63 -23.68
N PRO A 86 22.35 -8.34 -24.96
CA PRO A 86 22.24 -6.97 -25.49
C PRO A 86 20.82 -6.42 -25.38
N THR A 87 19.81 -7.20 -25.75
CA THR A 87 18.40 -6.79 -25.65
C THR A 87 17.96 -6.55 -24.20
N PHE A 88 18.56 -7.23 -23.23
CA PHE A 88 18.26 -7.00 -21.81
C PHE A 88 18.79 -5.65 -21.35
N LEU A 89 20.02 -5.31 -21.75
CA LEU A 89 20.64 -4.02 -21.44
C LEU A 89 19.82 -2.87 -22.02
N GLU A 90 19.47 -2.97 -23.31
CA GLU A 90 18.68 -1.96 -24.00
C GLU A 90 17.30 -1.77 -23.39
N GLN A 91 16.54 -2.84 -23.12
CA GLN A 91 15.17 -2.73 -22.62
C GLN A 91 15.08 -2.33 -21.15
N TRP A 92 15.94 -2.89 -20.30
CA TRP A 92 15.75 -2.83 -18.85
C TRP A 92 16.78 -1.96 -18.13
N ILE A 93 17.95 -1.73 -18.71
CA ILE A 93 18.99 -0.90 -18.07
C ILE A 93 18.98 0.50 -18.69
N TYR A 94 19.30 0.60 -19.97
CA TYR A 94 19.41 1.86 -20.70
C TYR A 94 18.04 2.44 -21.07
N GLY A 95 17.09 1.57 -21.41
CA GLY A 95 15.70 1.92 -21.70
C GLY A 95 14.88 2.22 -20.45
N GLY A 96 13.99 3.20 -20.58
CA GLY A 96 12.93 3.48 -19.62
C GLY A 96 11.60 2.84 -20.02
N GLY A 97 10.72 2.65 -19.04
CA GLY A 97 9.36 2.18 -19.26
C GLY A 97 9.11 0.72 -18.88
N HIS A 98 7.86 0.29 -18.99
CA HIS A 98 7.41 -1.06 -18.66
C HIS A 98 6.56 -1.66 -19.79
N ALA A 99 6.50 -2.99 -19.85
CA ALA A 99 5.66 -3.69 -20.82
C ALA A 99 4.19 -3.67 -20.38
N LYS A 100 3.25 -3.46 -21.31
CA LYS A 100 1.82 -3.57 -21.02
C LYS A 100 1.22 -4.69 -21.86
N PHE A 101 0.64 -5.68 -21.19
CA PHE A 101 0.04 -6.84 -21.82
C PHE A 101 -1.46 -6.85 -21.61
N PHE A 102 -2.20 -7.02 -22.71
CA PHE A 102 -3.60 -7.39 -22.68
C PHE A 102 -3.71 -8.85 -23.07
N ILE A 103 -4.28 -9.65 -22.17
CA ILE A 103 -4.36 -11.10 -22.32
C ILE A 103 -5.82 -11.49 -22.43
N HIS A 104 -6.13 -12.15 -23.53
CA HIS A 104 -7.40 -12.82 -23.75
C HIS A 104 -7.13 -14.31 -24.03
N TYR A 105 -8.12 -15.15 -23.78
CA TYR A 105 -8.02 -16.57 -24.07
C TYR A 105 -9.31 -17.09 -24.67
N PHE A 106 -9.17 -18.14 -25.47
CA PHE A 106 -10.26 -18.90 -26.04
C PHE A 106 -10.00 -20.39 -25.78
N PHE A 107 -11.02 -21.11 -25.30
CA PHE A 107 -10.94 -22.56 -25.17
C PHE A 107 -11.57 -23.23 -26.40
N ASN A 108 -10.79 -24.01 -27.14
CA ASN A 108 -11.26 -24.76 -28.28
C ASN A 108 -11.67 -26.17 -27.84
N ARG A 109 -12.98 -26.38 -27.60
CA ARG A 109 -13.55 -27.65 -27.14
C ARG A 109 -13.24 -28.83 -28.08
N LYS A 110 -13.32 -28.64 -29.41
CA LYS A 110 -13.04 -29.69 -30.40
C LYS A 110 -11.60 -30.19 -30.36
N ARG A 111 -10.67 -29.30 -30.03
CA ARG A 111 -9.24 -29.60 -29.94
C ARG A 111 -8.77 -29.89 -28.52
N ASN A 112 -9.59 -29.61 -27.52
CA ASN A 112 -9.22 -29.57 -26.11
C ASN A 112 -7.95 -28.73 -25.85
N VAL A 113 -7.89 -27.52 -26.42
CA VAL A 113 -6.73 -26.62 -26.33
C VAL A 113 -7.17 -25.22 -25.88
N VAL A 114 -6.41 -24.62 -24.96
CA VAL A 114 -6.50 -23.20 -24.62
C VAL A 114 -5.60 -22.40 -25.57
N GLU A 115 -6.18 -21.45 -26.30
CA GLU A 115 -5.48 -20.50 -27.15
C GLU A 115 -5.38 -19.15 -26.42
N LEU A 116 -4.17 -18.69 -26.14
CA LEU A 116 -3.91 -17.37 -25.55
C LEU A 116 -3.60 -16.34 -26.63
N GLU A 117 -4.31 -15.22 -26.58
CA GLU A 117 -4.04 -14.02 -27.36
C GLU A 117 -3.41 -12.97 -26.44
N VAL A 118 -2.18 -12.57 -26.75
CA VAL A 118 -1.44 -11.56 -25.99
C VAL A 118 -1.15 -10.38 -26.92
N SER A 119 -1.77 -9.24 -26.62
CA SER A 119 -1.53 -7.99 -27.35
C SER A 119 -0.78 -6.98 -26.49
N GLN A 120 -0.03 -6.11 -27.16
CA GLN A 120 0.75 -5.03 -26.56
C GLN A 120 0.42 -3.74 -27.30
N ASP A 121 0.24 -2.65 -26.57
CA ASP A 121 0.01 -1.32 -27.14
C ASP A 121 1.03 -0.34 -26.53
N PRO A 122 2.10 0.03 -27.25
CA PRO A 122 3.13 0.95 -26.76
C PRO A 122 2.78 2.42 -26.95
N SER A 123 1.52 2.79 -27.25
CA SER A 123 1.12 4.15 -27.62
C SER A 123 1.34 5.23 -26.54
N LEU A 124 1.44 4.85 -25.26
CA LEU A 124 1.51 5.79 -24.15
C LEU A 124 2.95 6.03 -23.68
N LYS A 125 3.27 7.29 -23.33
CA LYS A 125 4.57 7.66 -22.72
C LYS A 125 4.88 6.77 -21.51
N GLY A 126 6.08 6.20 -21.49
CA GLY A 126 6.54 5.30 -20.42
C GLY A 126 6.18 3.82 -20.61
N GLN A 127 5.56 3.46 -21.73
CA GLN A 127 5.36 2.06 -22.14
C GLN A 127 6.39 1.66 -23.20
N GLN A 128 6.83 0.41 -23.15
CA GLN A 128 7.73 -0.17 -24.13
C GLN A 128 7.21 -1.53 -24.61
N SER A 129 7.47 -1.87 -25.86
CA SER A 129 7.17 -3.20 -26.39
C SER A 129 8.19 -4.22 -25.89
N TYR A 130 7.69 -5.30 -25.32
CA TYR A 130 8.51 -6.44 -24.96
C TYR A 130 8.79 -7.29 -26.21
N VAL A 131 10.04 -7.27 -26.67
CA VAL A 131 10.50 -8.04 -27.84
C VAL A 131 10.95 -9.47 -27.53
N GLY A 132 10.95 -9.86 -26.24
CA GLY A 132 11.37 -11.19 -25.80
C GLY A 132 12.87 -11.47 -26.00
N PRO A 133 13.39 -12.57 -25.42
CA PRO A 133 14.69 -13.10 -25.82
C PRO A 133 14.57 -13.57 -27.28
N GLY A 134 15.33 -12.94 -28.19
CA GLY A 134 15.19 -13.11 -29.63
C GLY A 134 15.33 -14.55 -30.11
N ARG A 135 14.22 -15.16 -30.53
CA ARG A 135 14.02 -15.93 -31.78
C ARG A 135 12.57 -16.42 -31.78
N ARG A 136 11.90 -16.23 -32.92
CA ARG A 136 10.51 -16.62 -33.23
C ARG A 136 10.13 -17.99 -32.63
N GLN A 137 9.43 -18.01 -31.50
CA GLN A 137 8.57 -19.13 -31.13
C GLN A 137 7.12 -18.65 -31.17
N LYS A 138 6.55 -18.68 -32.38
CA LYS A 138 5.11 -18.55 -32.56
C LYS A 138 4.49 -19.82 -31.97
N LYS A 139 3.84 -19.68 -30.81
CA LYS A 139 3.17 -20.74 -30.02
C LYS A 139 4.13 -21.56 -29.13
N LYS A 140 4.15 -21.22 -27.85
CA LYS A 140 4.66 -22.09 -26.79
C LYS A 140 3.45 -22.84 -26.22
N LYS A 141 3.47 -24.17 -26.24
CA LYS A 141 2.52 -24.96 -25.44
C LYS A 141 2.83 -24.66 -23.98
N LEU A 142 1.95 -23.94 -23.30
CA LEU A 142 2.10 -23.69 -21.89
C LEU A 142 1.65 -24.95 -21.15
N PRO A 143 2.52 -25.59 -20.34
CA PRO A 143 2.07 -26.68 -19.50
C PRO A 143 1.04 -26.14 -18.51
N LEU A 144 -0.06 -26.89 -18.32
CA LEU A 144 -1.03 -26.61 -17.27
C LEU A 144 -0.28 -26.72 -15.93
N SER A 145 -0.07 -25.58 -15.28
CA SER A 145 0.61 -25.53 -13.99
C SER A 145 -0.37 -25.95 -12.92
N THR A 146 -0.34 -27.23 -12.55
CA THR A 146 -0.34 -27.79 -11.19
C THR A 146 -0.63 -29.28 -11.33
N GLY A 147 0.37 -30.13 -11.08
CA GLY A 147 0.18 -31.58 -10.93
C GLY A 147 -0.39 -31.96 -9.56
N GLU A 148 -1.08 -31.04 -8.90
CA GLU A 148 -1.79 -31.29 -7.64
C GLU A 148 -3.28 -31.37 -7.95
N GLU A 149 -3.88 -32.51 -7.62
CA GLU A 149 -5.33 -32.69 -7.69
C GLU A 149 -5.97 -31.85 -6.57
N ILE A 150 -6.67 -30.79 -6.96
CA ILE A 150 -7.46 -29.96 -6.04
C ILE A 150 -8.92 -30.33 -6.28
N GLU A 151 -9.61 -30.76 -5.22
CA GLU A 151 -11.07 -30.92 -5.26
C GLU A 151 -11.71 -29.53 -5.34
N VAL A 152 -12.22 -29.19 -6.52
CA VAL A 152 -12.89 -27.91 -6.79
C VAL A 152 -14.39 -28.17 -6.92
N ASP A 153 -15.19 -27.31 -6.30
CA ASP A 153 -16.64 -27.31 -6.49
C ASP A 153 -16.97 -26.83 -7.91
N LEU A 154 -17.37 -27.78 -8.77
CA LEU A 154 -17.63 -27.56 -10.20
C LEU A 154 -19.04 -27.02 -10.51
N SER A 155 -19.84 -26.69 -9.49
CA SER A 155 -21.24 -26.27 -9.65
C SER A 155 -21.43 -25.06 -10.59
N ASN A 156 -20.46 -24.15 -10.63
CA ASN A 156 -20.52 -22.91 -11.42
C ASN A 156 -19.65 -22.94 -12.70
N ILE A 157 -19.17 -24.11 -13.12
CA ILE A 157 -18.33 -24.22 -14.33
C ILE A 157 -19.17 -24.13 -15.59
N ASP A 158 -18.62 -23.43 -16.59
CA ASP A 158 -19.13 -23.45 -17.95
C ASP A 158 -19.03 -24.89 -18.52
N PRO A 159 -20.15 -25.56 -18.86
CA PRO A 159 -20.12 -26.92 -19.39
C PRO A 159 -19.31 -27.04 -20.69
N ASP A 160 -19.05 -25.93 -21.37
CA ASP A 160 -18.25 -25.87 -22.59
C ASP A 160 -16.75 -25.64 -22.36
N SER A 161 -16.31 -25.36 -21.12
CA SER A 161 -14.89 -25.11 -20.81
C SER A 161 -14.43 -25.69 -19.46
N PRO A 162 -13.48 -26.64 -19.45
CA PRO A 162 -12.88 -27.19 -18.22
C PRO A 162 -11.80 -26.26 -17.62
N VAL A 163 -11.67 -25.02 -18.12
CA VAL A 163 -10.63 -24.09 -17.68
C VAL A 163 -11.04 -23.43 -16.36
N LEU A 164 -10.25 -23.65 -15.31
CA LEU A 164 -10.50 -23.08 -13.99
C LEU A 164 -10.14 -21.59 -13.91
N TRP A 165 -8.89 -21.22 -14.19
CA TRP A 165 -8.43 -19.83 -14.30
C TRP A 165 -7.10 -19.76 -15.06
N ILE A 166 -6.72 -18.56 -15.52
CA ILE A 166 -5.46 -18.32 -16.21
C ILE A 166 -4.64 -17.26 -15.47
N ARG A 167 -3.33 -17.51 -15.37
CA ARG A 167 -2.34 -16.54 -14.89
C ARG A 167 -1.31 -16.24 -15.97
N PHE A 168 -0.82 -15.01 -15.97
CA PHE A 168 0.25 -14.57 -16.85
C PHE A 168 1.45 -14.13 -16.03
N ASP A 169 2.63 -14.67 -16.34
CA ASP A 169 3.89 -14.39 -15.65
C ASP A 169 3.77 -14.45 -14.11
N PRO A 170 3.41 -15.62 -13.54
CA PRO A 170 3.24 -15.80 -12.10
C PRO A 170 4.52 -15.57 -11.30
N GLU A 171 5.69 -15.74 -11.92
CA GLU A 171 6.98 -15.45 -11.30
C GLU A 171 7.36 -13.97 -11.34
N LEU A 172 6.52 -13.07 -11.88
CA LEU A 172 6.80 -11.63 -12.02
C LEU A 172 8.17 -11.36 -12.66
N LEU A 173 8.51 -12.08 -13.72
CA LEU A 173 9.81 -11.98 -14.39
C LEU A 173 9.97 -10.68 -15.18
N LEU A 174 8.89 -9.97 -15.47
CA LEU A 174 8.93 -8.75 -16.28
C LEU A 174 8.50 -7.54 -15.47
N LEU A 175 9.13 -6.40 -15.74
CA LEU A 175 8.57 -5.11 -15.37
C LEU A 175 7.36 -4.82 -16.27
N ARG A 176 6.17 -5.17 -15.78
CA ARG A 176 4.95 -5.16 -16.59
C ARG A 176 3.71 -4.65 -15.89
N LYS A 177 2.72 -4.28 -16.70
CA LYS A 177 1.31 -4.14 -16.33
C LYS A 177 0.50 -5.15 -17.13
N THR A 178 -0.31 -5.96 -16.47
CA THR A 178 -1.19 -6.93 -17.15
C THR A 178 -2.65 -6.57 -16.99
N THR A 179 -3.42 -6.89 -18.02
CA THR A 179 -4.88 -6.88 -17.97
C THR A 179 -5.36 -8.18 -18.58
N ILE A 180 -5.88 -9.07 -17.74
CA ILE A 180 -6.40 -10.39 -18.14
C ILE A 180 -7.91 -10.28 -18.22
N ARG A 181 -8.48 -10.73 -19.34
CA ARG A 181 -9.93 -10.85 -19.51
C ARG A 181 -10.34 -12.32 -19.34
N GLN A 182 -10.99 -12.62 -18.22
CA GLN A 182 -11.57 -13.93 -17.92
C GLN A 182 -12.89 -13.78 -17.15
N PRO A 183 -13.80 -14.78 -17.20
CA PRO A 183 -15.09 -14.76 -16.50
C PRO A 183 -14.97 -14.56 -14.98
N LEU A 184 -16.04 -14.06 -14.35
CA LEU A 184 -16.04 -13.71 -12.92
C LEU A 184 -15.79 -14.92 -12.00
N TYR A 185 -16.44 -16.05 -12.29
CA TYR A 185 -16.27 -17.29 -11.51
C TYR A 185 -14.82 -17.78 -11.46
N GLN A 186 -14.02 -17.51 -12.51
CA GLN A 186 -12.60 -17.89 -12.52
C GLN A 186 -11.78 -17.05 -11.54
N TRP A 187 -12.13 -15.77 -11.34
CA TRP A 187 -11.53 -14.95 -10.30
C TRP A 187 -11.93 -15.42 -8.90
N GLU A 188 -13.15 -15.91 -8.73
CA GLU A 188 -13.62 -16.52 -7.47
C GLU A 188 -12.83 -17.80 -7.14
N TYR A 189 -12.64 -18.68 -8.13
CA TYR A 189 -11.82 -19.88 -7.98
C TYR A 189 -10.35 -19.54 -7.70
N MET A 190 -9.80 -18.55 -8.40
CA MET A 190 -8.44 -18.10 -8.15
C MET A 190 -8.29 -17.52 -6.73
N LEU A 191 -9.30 -16.83 -6.19
CA LEU A 191 -9.26 -16.37 -4.80
C LEU A 191 -9.29 -17.54 -3.81
N ARG A 192 -10.15 -18.54 -4.05
CA ARG A 192 -10.39 -19.66 -3.11
C ARG A 192 -9.28 -20.70 -3.09
N TYR A 193 -8.75 -21.08 -4.25
CA TYR A 193 -7.92 -22.28 -4.41
C TYR A 193 -6.45 -21.97 -4.72
N GLU A 194 -6.13 -20.77 -5.23
CA GLU A 194 -4.75 -20.42 -5.55
C GLU A 194 -3.94 -20.17 -4.27
N ARG A 195 -2.70 -20.68 -4.21
CA ARG A 195 -1.80 -20.47 -3.05
C ARG A 195 -0.99 -19.18 -3.16
N ASP A 196 -0.85 -18.65 -4.37
CA ASP A 196 -0.12 -17.41 -4.63
C ASP A 196 -0.89 -16.19 -4.09
N VAL A 197 -0.30 -15.54 -3.09
CA VAL A 197 -0.82 -14.34 -2.44
C VAL A 197 -1.08 -13.21 -3.43
N LEU A 198 -0.23 -13.05 -4.45
CA LEU A 198 -0.38 -11.96 -5.41
C LEU A 198 -1.56 -12.20 -6.35
N ALA A 199 -1.75 -13.45 -6.78
CA ALA A 199 -2.92 -13.84 -7.54
C ALA A 199 -4.20 -13.61 -6.73
N GLN A 200 -4.24 -13.99 -5.45
CA GLN A 200 -5.38 -13.71 -4.57
C GLN A 200 -5.68 -12.20 -4.47
N LEU A 201 -4.65 -11.35 -4.36
CA LEU A 201 -4.82 -9.89 -4.34
C LEU A 201 -5.35 -9.35 -5.67
N ASP A 202 -4.86 -9.85 -6.80
CA ASP A 202 -5.36 -9.48 -8.12
C ASP A 202 -6.83 -9.89 -8.29
N ALA A 203 -7.22 -11.09 -7.84
CA ALA A 203 -8.61 -11.54 -7.84
C ALA A 203 -9.51 -10.60 -7.04
N LEU A 204 -9.10 -10.25 -5.82
CA LEU A 204 -9.83 -9.31 -4.97
C LEU A 204 -10.05 -7.95 -5.66
N ASP A 205 -9.02 -7.40 -6.32
CA ASP A 205 -9.12 -6.12 -7.03
C ASP A 205 -10.04 -6.15 -8.26
N ILE A 206 -10.24 -7.33 -8.87
CA ILE A 206 -11.24 -7.53 -9.92
C ILE A 206 -12.65 -7.71 -9.34
N LEU A 207 -12.82 -8.58 -8.33
CA LEU A 207 -14.12 -8.84 -7.68
C LEU A 207 -14.74 -7.56 -7.11
N LYS A 208 -13.92 -6.66 -6.57
CA LYS A 208 -14.30 -5.32 -6.12
C LYS A 208 -15.12 -4.51 -7.15
N ARG A 209 -14.91 -4.74 -8.45
CA ARG A 209 -15.55 -4.00 -9.54
C ARG A 209 -16.97 -4.48 -9.83
N PHE A 210 -17.33 -5.69 -9.40
CA PHE A 210 -18.62 -6.33 -9.65
C PHE A 210 -19.34 -6.62 -8.33
N PRO A 211 -19.86 -5.61 -7.62
CA PRO A 211 -20.51 -5.85 -6.33
C PRO A 211 -21.77 -6.71 -6.50
N SER A 212 -21.85 -7.84 -5.79
CA SER A 212 -23.04 -8.69 -5.70
C SER A 212 -23.19 -9.32 -4.30
N PRO A 213 -24.40 -9.76 -3.89
CA PRO A 213 -24.59 -10.49 -2.62
C PRO A 213 -23.74 -11.76 -2.53
N HIS A 214 -23.54 -12.46 -3.65
CA HIS A 214 -22.66 -13.62 -3.77
C HIS A 214 -21.21 -13.27 -3.46
N ILE A 215 -20.68 -12.21 -4.10
CA ILE A 215 -19.30 -11.74 -3.86
C ILE A 215 -19.10 -11.28 -2.42
N ARG A 216 -20.11 -10.67 -1.80
CA ARG A 216 -20.07 -10.32 -0.39
C ARG A 216 -19.85 -11.55 0.49
N THR A 217 -20.56 -12.66 0.25
CA THR A 217 -20.37 -13.91 0.99
C THR A 217 -18.95 -14.46 0.81
N ILE A 218 -18.45 -14.49 -0.44
CA ILE A 218 -17.06 -14.91 -0.73
C ILE A 218 -16.04 -14.06 0.03
N LEU A 219 -16.26 -12.75 0.10
CA LEU A 219 -15.37 -11.83 0.81
C LEU A 219 -15.42 -12.04 2.31
N ILE A 220 -16.59 -12.34 2.90
CA ILE A 220 -16.71 -12.71 4.31
C ILE A 220 -15.90 -13.98 4.58
N ASP A 221 -16.09 -15.03 3.77
CA ASP A 221 -15.34 -16.28 3.89
C ASP A 221 -13.83 -16.04 3.78
N SER A 222 -13.42 -15.16 2.85
CA SER A 222 -12.01 -14.78 2.65
C SER A 222 -11.40 -14.02 3.83
N VAL A 223 -12.22 -13.24 4.56
CA VAL A 223 -11.79 -12.52 5.77
C VAL A 223 -11.64 -13.51 6.94
N GLU A 224 -12.53 -14.49 7.03
CA GLU A 224 -12.56 -15.48 8.11
C GLU A 224 -11.55 -16.63 7.90
N ASN A 225 -11.12 -16.89 6.67
CA ASN A 225 -10.18 -17.95 6.35
C ASN A 225 -8.78 -17.72 6.96
N GLU A 226 -8.40 -18.53 7.94
CA GLU A 226 -7.08 -18.47 8.61
C GLU A 226 -5.93 -18.99 7.75
N ALA A 227 -6.20 -19.75 6.69
CA ALA A 227 -5.17 -20.20 5.75
C ALA A 227 -4.68 -19.07 4.84
N PHE A 228 -5.44 -17.99 4.70
CA PHE A 228 -5.05 -16.85 3.88
C PHE A 228 -4.00 -15.99 4.56
N TYR A 229 -3.04 -15.51 3.77
CA TYR A 229 -2.06 -14.55 4.23
C TYR A 229 -2.74 -13.27 4.77
N TYR A 230 -2.29 -12.77 5.92
CA TYR A 230 -2.99 -11.68 6.62
C TYR A 230 -3.25 -10.45 5.73
N ARG A 231 -2.37 -10.09 4.78
CA ARG A 231 -2.60 -8.95 3.88
C ARG A 231 -3.75 -9.17 2.91
N VAL A 232 -3.99 -10.41 2.48
CA VAL A 232 -5.14 -10.78 1.64
C VAL A 232 -6.42 -10.58 2.45
N ARG A 233 -6.46 -11.07 3.69
CA ARG A 233 -7.58 -10.87 4.61
C ARG A 233 -7.83 -9.39 4.94
N CYS A 234 -6.76 -8.61 5.14
CA CYS A 234 -6.85 -7.17 5.35
C CYS A 234 -7.43 -6.45 4.11
N ARG A 235 -6.93 -6.79 2.92
CA ARG A 235 -7.44 -6.22 1.65
C ARG A 235 -8.89 -6.62 1.41
N ALA A 236 -9.25 -7.87 1.65
CA ALA A 236 -10.61 -8.38 1.56
C ALA A 236 -11.56 -7.63 2.51
N SER A 237 -11.12 -7.30 3.73
CA SER A 237 -11.91 -6.51 4.69
C SER A 237 -12.25 -5.12 4.17
N PHE A 238 -11.28 -4.43 3.56
CA PHE A 238 -11.52 -3.11 2.95
C PHE A 238 -12.41 -3.19 1.71
N ILE A 239 -12.25 -4.23 0.90
CA ILE A 239 -13.08 -4.45 -0.29
C ILE A 239 -14.50 -4.82 0.11
N LEU A 240 -14.67 -5.64 1.15
CA LEU A 240 -15.95 -5.98 1.73
C LEU A 240 -16.69 -4.71 2.16
N ALA A 241 -16.02 -3.79 2.85
CA ALA A 241 -16.61 -2.50 3.22
C ALA A 241 -17.07 -1.68 2.00
N GLU A 242 -16.29 -1.68 0.92
CA GLU A 242 -16.65 -0.97 -0.31
C GLU A 242 -17.81 -1.64 -1.07
N VAL A 243 -17.83 -2.97 -1.15
CA VAL A 243 -18.90 -3.75 -1.78
C VAL A 243 -20.21 -3.58 -1.01
N ILE A 244 -20.14 -3.62 0.33
CA ILE A 244 -21.26 -3.34 1.24
C ILE A 244 -21.81 -1.93 0.96
N ASN A 245 -20.97 -0.90 0.89
CA ASN A 245 -21.44 0.45 0.56
C ASN A 245 -22.12 0.57 -0.83
N LYS A 246 -21.74 -0.30 -1.79
CA LYS A 246 -22.38 -0.37 -3.12
C LYS A 246 -23.64 -1.25 -3.14
N LEU A 247 -23.90 -2.05 -2.11
CA LEU A 247 -25.04 -2.97 -1.98
C LEU A 247 -25.88 -2.70 -0.71
N PRO A 248 -26.42 -1.48 -0.54
CA PRO A 248 -27.02 -1.07 0.72
C PRO A 248 -28.31 -1.81 1.12
N GLU A 249 -29.00 -2.50 0.21
CA GLU A 249 -30.30 -3.15 0.49
C GLU A 249 -30.20 -4.61 0.97
N THR A 250 -28.99 -5.13 1.22
CA THR A 250 -28.78 -6.59 1.22
C THR A 250 -28.38 -7.20 2.56
N TRP A 251 -28.08 -6.45 3.62
CA TRP A 251 -27.76 -7.04 4.93
C TRP A 251 -28.81 -6.68 5.98
N ILE A 252 -29.26 -7.69 6.70
CA ILE A 252 -30.21 -7.57 7.80
C ILE A 252 -29.40 -7.70 9.10
N GLY A 253 -29.52 -6.73 9.99
CA GLY A 253 -28.87 -6.74 11.31
C GLY A 253 -27.46 -6.13 11.35
N LEU A 254 -26.64 -6.61 12.28
CA LEU A 254 -25.30 -6.08 12.53
C LEU A 254 -24.39 -6.23 11.30
N PRO A 255 -23.58 -5.22 10.97
CA PRO A 255 -22.59 -5.32 9.90
C PRO A 255 -21.70 -6.56 10.06
N PRO A 256 -21.42 -7.33 8.98
CA PRO A 256 -20.61 -8.54 9.04
C PRO A 256 -19.25 -8.34 9.73
N LEU A 257 -18.61 -7.19 9.49
CA LEU A 257 -17.33 -6.85 10.11
C LEU A 257 -17.40 -6.77 11.66
N ILE A 258 -18.51 -6.29 12.23
CA ILE A 258 -18.72 -6.27 13.68
C ILE A 258 -18.89 -7.71 14.18
N VAL A 259 -19.66 -8.53 13.48
CA VAL A 259 -19.91 -9.93 13.84
C VAL A 259 -18.58 -10.71 13.86
N THR A 260 -17.79 -10.59 12.81
CA THR A 260 -16.47 -11.21 12.71
C THR A 260 -15.55 -10.71 13.83
N PHE A 261 -15.49 -9.39 14.09
CA PHE A 261 -14.65 -8.87 15.18
C PHE A 261 -15.06 -9.43 16.54
N LYS A 262 -16.37 -9.42 16.87
CA LYS A 262 -16.88 -9.93 18.15
C LYS A 262 -16.59 -11.42 18.33
N ARG A 263 -16.71 -12.22 17.26
CA ARG A 263 -16.43 -13.66 17.27
C ARG A 263 -14.98 -13.96 17.65
N TYR A 264 -14.01 -13.30 17.00
CA TYR A 264 -12.59 -13.59 17.21
C TYR A 264 -12.01 -12.83 18.41
N TYR A 265 -12.32 -11.54 18.54
CA TYR A 265 -11.65 -10.61 19.47
C TYR A 265 -12.52 -10.11 20.63
N GLY A 266 -13.83 -10.37 20.61
CA GLY A 266 -14.73 -10.00 21.71
C GLY A 266 -14.61 -10.94 22.92
N SER A 267 -14.81 -10.41 24.13
CA SER A 267 -14.81 -11.20 25.36
C SER A 267 -15.96 -12.22 25.37
N LYS A 268 -15.71 -13.43 25.90
CA LYS A 268 -16.71 -14.50 25.96
C LYS A 268 -17.93 -14.11 26.80
N SER A 269 -17.70 -13.38 27.89
CA SER A 269 -18.75 -12.95 28.83
C SER A 269 -19.46 -11.67 28.39
N ALA A 270 -18.77 -10.81 27.63
CA ALA A 270 -19.27 -9.52 27.18
C ALA A 270 -18.76 -9.23 25.76
N PRO A 271 -19.50 -9.61 24.70
CA PRO A 271 -19.05 -9.46 23.31
C PRO A 271 -18.81 -8.01 22.86
N HIS A 272 -19.25 -7.03 23.64
CA HIS A 272 -19.02 -5.60 23.40
C HIS A 272 -17.68 -5.10 23.97
N ILE A 273 -17.01 -5.88 24.82
CA ILE A 273 -15.71 -5.57 25.41
C ILE A 273 -14.63 -6.37 24.68
N PRO A 274 -13.53 -5.76 24.22
CA PRO A 274 -12.42 -6.49 23.63
C PRO A 274 -11.77 -7.42 24.67
N LYS A 275 -11.31 -8.60 24.24
CA LYS A 275 -10.48 -9.46 25.10
C LYS A 275 -9.16 -8.74 25.45
N PRO A 276 -8.55 -9.03 26.60
CA PRO A 276 -7.16 -8.65 26.84
C PRO A 276 -6.30 -9.20 25.71
N ASN A 277 -5.57 -8.32 25.04
CA ASN A 277 -4.82 -8.70 23.84
C ASN A 277 -3.57 -9.47 24.22
N ASN A 278 -3.12 -10.39 23.39
CA ASN A 278 -1.81 -11.02 23.55
C ASN A 278 -0.91 -10.66 22.35
N PHE A 279 -0.01 -9.71 22.57
CA PHE A 279 0.92 -9.24 21.54
C PHE A 279 2.26 -9.99 21.52
N VAL A 280 2.35 -11.17 22.14
CA VAL A 280 3.56 -12.01 22.03
C VAL A 280 3.82 -12.32 20.56
N ALA A 281 5.04 -12.05 20.10
CA ALA A 281 5.46 -12.15 18.70
C ALA A 281 5.56 -13.59 18.18
N THR A 282 4.41 -14.25 18.01
CA THR A 282 4.26 -15.49 17.25
C THR A 282 3.63 -15.19 15.88
N SER A 283 3.83 -16.08 14.91
CA SER A 283 3.24 -15.93 13.57
C SER A 283 1.71 -15.78 13.62
N THR A 284 1.02 -16.53 14.49
CA THR A 284 -0.44 -16.50 14.65
C THR A 284 -0.93 -15.21 15.31
N ASN A 285 -0.25 -14.73 16.35
CA ASN A 285 -0.61 -13.50 17.04
C ASN A 285 -0.36 -12.27 16.16
N LEU A 286 0.71 -12.26 15.37
CA LEU A 286 0.99 -11.17 14.42
C LEU A 286 -0.06 -11.10 13.30
N GLN A 287 -0.53 -12.23 12.78
CA GLN A 287 -1.63 -12.24 11.81
C GLN A 287 -2.92 -11.67 12.44
N SER A 288 -3.24 -12.12 13.65
CA SER A 288 -4.38 -11.61 14.42
C SER A 288 -4.26 -10.10 14.70
N TYR A 289 -3.06 -9.63 15.02
CA TYR A 289 -2.77 -8.22 15.25
C TYR A 289 -3.09 -7.34 14.03
N PHE A 290 -2.65 -7.72 12.83
CA PHE A 290 -2.96 -6.95 11.62
C PHE A 290 -4.47 -6.96 11.28
N MET A 291 -5.16 -8.06 11.57
CA MET A 291 -6.62 -8.14 11.42
C MET A 291 -7.35 -7.24 12.44
N MET A 292 -6.89 -7.22 13.69
CA MET A 292 -7.38 -6.31 14.72
C MET A 292 -7.22 -4.84 14.35
N HIS A 293 -6.15 -4.47 13.64
CA HIS A 293 -6.00 -3.12 13.09
C HIS A 293 -6.98 -2.84 11.95
N THR A 294 -7.13 -3.81 11.05
CA THR A 294 -7.82 -3.59 9.78
C THR A 294 -9.34 -3.60 9.90
N LEU A 295 -9.91 -4.49 10.71
CA LEU A 295 -11.36 -4.61 10.86
C LEU A 295 -12.01 -3.30 11.35
N PRO A 296 -11.50 -2.60 12.41
CA PRO A 296 -11.99 -1.28 12.81
C PRO A 296 -11.88 -0.24 11.70
N GLN A 297 -10.77 -0.21 10.95
CA GLN A 297 -10.58 0.74 9.86
C GLN A 297 -11.52 0.49 8.67
N ALA A 298 -11.80 -0.77 8.36
CA ALA A 298 -12.78 -1.14 7.33
C ALA A 298 -14.20 -0.81 7.79
N LEU A 299 -14.54 -1.11 9.05
CA LEU A 299 -15.81 -0.78 9.67
C LEU A 299 -16.09 0.73 9.66
N ALA A 300 -15.07 1.54 9.96
CA ALA A 300 -15.16 2.99 9.93
C ALA A 300 -15.55 3.57 8.57
N ARG A 301 -15.34 2.81 7.48
CA ARG A 301 -15.69 3.22 6.10
C ARG A 301 -17.09 2.80 5.68
N LEU A 302 -17.81 2.04 6.51
CA LEU A 302 -19.19 1.66 6.18
C LEU A 302 -20.10 2.88 6.22
N ARG A 303 -21.04 2.94 5.28
CA ARG A 303 -21.99 4.04 5.11
C ARG A 303 -23.39 3.49 4.86
N THR A 304 -24.39 4.27 5.27
CA THR A 304 -25.80 4.05 4.93
C THR A 304 -26.11 4.55 3.51
N LEU A 305 -27.32 4.27 3.01
CA LEU A 305 -27.83 4.74 1.71
C LEU A 305 -27.61 6.23 1.47
N HIS A 306 -27.88 7.05 2.49
CA HIS A 306 -27.74 8.51 2.41
C HIS A 306 -26.33 9.00 2.73
N ASN A 307 -25.33 8.12 2.59
CA ASN A 307 -23.94 8.41 2.92
C ASN A 307 -23.77 8.94 4.35
N LYS A 308 -24.55 8.43 5.31
CA LYS A 308 -24.39 8.74 6.75
C LYS A 308 -23.61 7.63 7.46
N VAL A 309 -22.98 7.98 8.58
CA VAL A 309 -22.30 7.03 9.47
C VAL A 309 -23.32 6.05 10.04
N LEU A 310 -22.92 4.79 10.18
CA LEU A 310 -23.69 3.81 10.92
C LEU A 310 -23.51 4.05 12.43
N PRO A 311 -24.58 4.34 13.19
CA PRO A 311 -24.46 4.61 14.63
C PRO A 311 -23.87 3.42 15.39
N GLU A 312 -24.19 2.18 14.97
CA GLU A 312 -23.64 0.96 15.56
C GLU A 312 -22.12 0.87 15.37
N ALA A 313 -21.62 1.31 14.21
CA ALA A 313 -20.18 1.33 13.93
C ALA A 313 -19.48 2.39 14.78
N HIS A 314 -20.06 3.59 14.91
CA HIS A 314 -19.52 4.65 15.75
C HIS A 314 -19.44 4.23 17.23
N GLN A 315 -20.55 3.75 17.80
CA GLN A 315 -20.60 3.29 19.19
C GLN A 315 -19.64 2.14 19.46
N PHE A 316 -19.53 1.20 18.52
CA PHE A 316 -18.62 0.07 18.65
C PHE A 316 -17.15 0.51 18.66
N LEU A 317 -16.75 1.40 17.75
CA LEU A 317 -15.37 1.92 17.70
C LEU A 317 -15.02 2.77 18.92
N MET A 318 -15.96 3.56 19.42
CA MET A 318 -15.82 4.31 20.67
C MET A 318 -15.63 3.37 21.86
N GLY A 319 -16.44 2.32 21.95
CA GLY A 319 -16.29 1.27 22.94
C GLY A 319 -14.92 0.59 22.89
N LEU A 320 -14.41 0.29 21.68
CA LEU A 320 -13.06 -0.27 21.53
C LEU A 320 -11.97 0.67 22.07
N CYS A 321 -12.10 1.99 21.93
CA CYS A 321 -11.12 2.92 22.48
C CYS A 321 -11.21 3.00 24.01
N LYS A 322 -12.42 3.08 24.55
CA LYS A 322 -12.67 3.25 26.00
C LYS A 322 -12.36 2.01 26.83
N TYR A 323 -12.66 0.83 26.29
CA TYR A 323 -12.51 -0.44 27.00
C TYR A 323 -11.21 -1.18 26.68
N ASN A 324 -10.32 -0.60 25.87
CA ASN A 324 -9.02 -1.21 25.58
C ASN A 324 -8.05 -0.95 26.74
N ASP A 325 -7.98 -1.92 27.66
CA ASP A 325 -6.96 -1.98 28.70
C ASP A 325 -5.95 -3.09 28.39
N ASN A 326 -4.72 -2.67 28.10
CA ASN A 326 -3.57 -3.55 27.87
C ASN A 326 -2.45 -3.27 28.88
N SER A 327 -2.76 -2.70 30.04
CA SER A 327 -1.77 -2.33 31.07
C SER A 327 -0.95 -3.51 31.60
N ILE A 328 -1.52 -4.73 31.55
CA ILE A 328 -0.89 -5.98 32.01
C ILE A 328 0.01 -6.60 30.92
N ASN A 329 -0.08 -6.11 29.68
CA ASN A 329 0.67 -6.68 28.57
C ASN A 329 2.15 -6.32 28.62
N ARG A 330 2.99 -7.31 28.29
CA ARG A 330 4.44 -7.12 28.18
C ARG A 330 4.85 -6.16 27.05
N TYR A 331 4.07 -6.13 25.97
CA TYR A 331 4.35 -5.31 24.78
C TYR A 331 3.38 -4.13 24.70
N SER A 332 3.90 -2.97 24.27
CA SER A 332 3.12 -1.76 24.05
C SER A 332 2.09 -1.95 22.92
N ASP A 333 0.88 -1.44 23.13
CA ASP A 333 -0.21 -1.44 22.15
C ASP A 333 -0.37 -0.11 21.41
N ASP A 334 0.66 0.75 21.45
CA ASP A 334 0.64 2.11 20.92
C ASP A 334 0.17 2.20 19.47
N HIS A 335 0.67 1.31 18.60
CA HIS A 335 0.25 1.25 17.20
C HIS A 335 -1.21 0.81 17.04
N TYR A 336 -1.73 -0.04 17.92
CA TYR A 336 -3.13 -0.47 17.88
C TYR A 336 -4.04 0.67 18.33
N ARG A 337 -3.70 1.35 19.43
CA ARG A 337 -4.38 2.57 19.90
C ARG A 337 -4.41 3.64 18.82
N ALA A 338 -3.28 3.91 18.17
CA ALA A 338 -3.18 4.82 17.04
C ALA A 338 -4.09 4.43 15.85
N SER A 339 -4.19 3.14 15.55
CA SER A 339 -5.09 2.61 14.53
C SER A 339 -6.57 2.81 14.89
N LEU A 340 -6.94 2.65 16.16
CA LEU A 340 -8.31 2.91 16.62
C LEU A 340 -8.68 4.39 16.50
N ILE A 341 -7.78 5.30 16.88
CA ILE A 341 -7.97 6.76 16.67
C ILE A 341 -8.13 7.08 15.18
N SER A 342 -7.33 6.45 14.32
CA SER A 342 -7.44 6.60 12.87
C SER A 342 -8.76 6.04 12.32
N ALA A 343 -9.26 4.95 12.89
CA ALA A 343 -10.57 4.37 12.54
C ALA A 343 -11.70 5.31 12.95
N LEU A 344 -11.68 5.87 14.17
CA LEU A 344 -12.64 6.89 14.60
C LEU A 344 -12.66 8.09 13.66
N ALA A 345 -11.49 8.61 13.26
CA ALA A 345 -11.41 9.69 12.28
C ALA A 345 -11.97 9.28 10.90
N GLY A 346 -11.89 8.00 10.53
CA GLY A 346 -12.47 7.45 9.30
C GLY A 346 -13.99 7.43 9.27
N THR A 347 -14.65 7.55 10.43
CA THR A 347 -16.12 7.67 10.50
C THR A 347 -16.60 9.06 10.06
N LEU A 348 -15.76 10.08 10.10
CA LEU A 348 -16.13 11.46 9.75
C LEU A 348 -16.57 11.56 8.29
N ILE A 349 -17.57 12.41 8.04
CA ILE A 349 -18.16 12.66 6.72
C ILE A 349 -18.11 14.16 6.46
N PRO A 350 -17.67 14.60 5.27
CA PRO A 350 -17.71 16.02 4.92
C PRO A 350 -19.10 16.62 5.13
N MET A 351 -19.19 17.76 5.82
CA MET A 351 -20.44 18.49 5.96
C MET A 351 -20.90 19.06 4.61
N GLU A 352 -22.22 19.03 4.38
CA GLU A 352 -22.84 19.58 3.17
C GLU A 352 -22.78 21.11 3.14
N SER A 353 -23.00 21.77 4.28
CA SER A 353 -22.77 23.21 4.44
C SER A 353 -21.29 23.47 4.74
N ARG A 354 -20.69 24.37 3.95
CA ARG A 354 -19.31 24.87 4.13
C ARG A 354 -19.30 26.25 4.78
N ASP A 355 -20.40 26.67 5.41
CA ASP A 355 -20.52 28.01 5.98
C ASP A 355 -19.61 28.12 7.21
N ILE A 356 -18.49 28.84 7.04
CA ILE A 356 -17.44 28.99 8.03
C ILE A 356 -17.90 29.86 9.22
N SER A 357 -18.89 30.73 9.02
CA SER A 357 -19.29 31.76 10.00
C SER A 357 -19.91 31.20 11.29
N ASN A 358 -20.55 30.02 11.23
CA ASN A 358 -21.22 29.40 12.38
C ASN A 358 -20.46 28.21 12.96
N MET A 359 -19.20 28.04 12.55
CA MET A 359 -18.43 26.85 12.84
C MET A 359 -17.67 27.00 14.16
N SER A 360 -18.24 26.45 15.23
CA SER A 360 -17.61 26.42 16.56
C SER A 360 -17.53 24.98 17.11
N PRO A 361 -16.50 24.64 17.89
CA PRO A 361 -16.46 23.35 18.62
C PRO A 361 -17.66 23.16 19.57
N LEU A 362 -18.31 24.24 19.99
CA LEU A 362 -19.44 24.23 20.93
C LEU A 362 -20.76 23.86 20.25
N SER A 363 -20.90 24.13 18.95
CA SER A 363 -22.10 23.82 18.15
C SER A 363 -22.07 22.40 17.55
N LEU A 364 -21.08 21.59 17.88
CA LEU A 364 -20.99 20.19 17.46
C LEU A 364 -22.13 19.33 18.05
N SER A 365 -22.56 18.32 17.29
CA SER A 365 -23.43 17.26 17.80
C SER A 365 -22.77 16.48 18.95
N SER A 366 -23.56 15.78 19.76
CA SER A 366 -23.06 14.99 20.89
C SER A 366 -21.95 14.01 20.45
N ASP A 367 -22.18 13.26 19.38
CA ASP A 367 -21.23 12.27 18.86
C ASP A 367 -19.91 12.90 18.41
N LEU A 368 -19.97 14.06 17.74
CA LEU A 368 -18.77 14.78 17.29
C LEU A 368 -17.98 15.40 18.45
N LYS A 369 -18.67 15.84 19.50
CA LYS A 369 -18.02 16.30 20.75
C LYS A 369 -17.29 15.15 21.43
N GLU A 370 -17.90 13.96 21.45
CA GLU A 370 -17.28 12.76 21.99
C GLU A 370 -16.00 12.41 21.23
N LEU A 371 -16.03 12.39 19.88
CA LEU A 371 -14.85 12.17 19.06
C LEU A 371 -13.73 13.19 19.32
N LEU A 372 -14.07 14.48 19.35
CA LEU A 372 -13.10 15.53 19.60
C LEU A 372 -12.47 15.39 20.99
N SER A 373 -13.28 15.01 21.99
CA SER A 373 -12.78 14.75 23.34
C SER A 373 -11.79 13.59 23.39
N GLU A 374 -12.05 12.49 22.66
CA GLU A 374 -11.11 11.37 22.59
C GLU A 374 -9.82 11.73 21.85
N PHE A 375 -9.91 12.49 20.74
CA PHE A 375 -8.71 12.91 20.00
C PHE A 375 -7.83 13.85 20.84
N THR A 376 -8.45 14.81 21.53
CA THR A 376 -7.70 15.74 22.40
C THR A 376 -7.14 15.02 23.62
N LEU A 377 -7.89 14.08 24.21
CA LEU A 377 -7.40 13.23 25.29
C LEU A 377 -6.18 12.40 24.85
N ALA A 378 -6.26 11.73 23.69
CA ALA A 378 -5.17 10.94 23.16
C ALA A 378 -3.90 11.78 22.90
N LEU A 379 -4.06 13.00 22.38
CA LEU A 379 -2.95 13.94 22.15
C LEU A 379 -2.32 14.44 23.45
N ASN A 380 -3.15 14.80 24.44
CA ASN A 380 -2.68 15.26 25.75
C ASN A 380 -1.95 14.13 26.50
N MET A 381 -2.50 12.93 26.48
CA MET A 381 -1.88 11.75 27.08
C MET A 381 -0.55 11.41 26.41
N ASP A 382 -0.45 11.48 25.08
CA ASP A 382 0.80 11.27 24.38
C ASP A 382 1.83 12.38 24.69
N THR A 383 1.37 13.61 24.95
CA THR A 383 2.25 14.71 25.35
C THR A 383 2.86 14.46 26.74
N LEU A 384 2.05 14.02 27.71
CA LEU A 384 2.43 13.73 29.09
C LEU A 384 3.24 12.43 29.22
N LYS A 385 2.77 11.35 28.59
CA LYS A 385 3.40 10.03 28.54
C LYS A 385 3.54 9.60 27.07
N PRO A 386 4.69 9.89 26.44
CA PRO A 386 4.92 9.60 25.03
C PRO A 386 4.76 8.12 24.70
N SER A 387 3.92 7.82 23.71
CA SER A 387 3.93 6.52 23.03
C SER A 387 5.23 6.32 22.25
N PHE A 388 5.54 5.06 21.93
CA PHE A 388 6.67 4.75 21.06
C PHE A 388 6.54 5.51 19.74
N GLY A 389 7.52 6.35 19.42
CA GLY A 389 7.51 7.20 18.23
C GLY A 389 6.39 8.25 18.16
N ARG A 390 5.74 8.59 19.30
CA ARG A 390 4.58 9.52 19.36
C ARG A 390 3.45 9.13 18.41
N VAL A 391 3.31 7.84 18.09
CA VAL A 391 2.41 7.36 17.02
C VAL A 391 0.94 7.64 17.37
N VAL A 392 0.58 7.57 18.66
CA VAL A 392 -0.77 7.93 19.14
C VAL A 392 -1.01 9.43 18.98
N GLY A 393 -0.06 10.27 19.38
CA GLY A 393 -0.15 11.73 19.22
C GLY A 393 -0.23 12.17 17.76
N ILE A 394 0.57 11.57 16.88
CA ILE A 394 0.52 11.82 15.43
C ILE A 394 -0.85 11.46 14.85
N SER A 395 -1.41 10.31 15.25
CA SER A 395 -2.73 9.86 14.79
C SER A 395 -3.86 10.76 15.31
N ALA A 396 -3.74 11.24 16.55
CA ALA A 396 -4.68 12.21 17.12
C ALA A 396 -4.61 13.57 16.41
N LEU A 397 -3.41 14.07 16.10
CA LEU A 397 -3.25 15.29 15.29
C LEU A 397 -3.83 15.12 13.89
N GLN A 398 -3.62 13.96 13.27
CA GLN A 398 -4.21 13.65 11.98
C GLN A 398 -5.74 13.59 12.04
N ALA A 399 -6.32 13.08 13.13
CA ALA A 399 -7.76 13.03 13.35
C ALA A 399 -8.35 14.43 13.53
N ILE A 400 -7.71 15.30 14.31
CA ILE A 400 -8.09 16.71 14.47
C ILE A 400 -8.02 17.43 13.12
N TYR A 401 -6.94 17.24 12.36
CA TYR A 401 -6.83 17.78 11.00
C TYR A 401 -7.93 17.25 10.07
N HIS A 402 -8.29 15.96 10.19
CA HIS A 402 -9.39 15.38 9.43
C HIS A 402 -10.71 16.11 9.72
N MET A 403 -11.02 16.38 10.99
CA MET A 403 -12.22 17.14 11.37
C MET A 403 -12.23 18.57 10.83
N GLN A 404 -11.07 19.24 10.77
CA GLN A 404 -10.96 20.54 10.11
C GLN A 404 -11.20 20.43 8.60
N ARG A 405 -10.63 19.40 7.97
CA ARG A 405 -10.74 19.17 6.53
C ARG A 405 -12.16 18.77 6.08
N THR A 406 -12.94 18.11 6.93
CA THR A 406 -14.34 17.73 6.65
C THR A 406 -15.34 18.81 7.06
N PHE A 407 -14.86 20.00 7.42
CA PHE A 407 -15.70 21.11 7.84
C PHE A 407 -16.55 20.81 9.09
N HIS A 408 -16.00 20.15 10.12
CA HIS A 408 -16.62 20.09 11.45
C HIS A 408 -16.09 21.14 12.43
N ILE A 409 -14.80 21.50 12.33
CA ILE A 409 -14.16 22.54 13.14
C ILE A 409 -13.37 23.52 12.26
N PRO A 410 -13.19 24.79 12.68
CA PRO A 410 -12.52 25.79 11.86
C PRO A 410 -11.06 25.41 11.61
N LEU A 411 -10.55 25.83 10.45
CA LEU A 411 -9.13 25.69 10.11
C LEU A 411 -8.30 26.57 11.06
N ASP A 412 -7.49 25.93 11.89
CA ASP A 412 -6.54 26.61 12.76
C ASP A 412 -5.13 26.05 12.55
N PRO A 413 -4.24 26.80 11.86
CA PRO A 413 -2.87 26.37 11.61
C PRO A 413 -2.02 26.48 12.88
N LYS A 414 -2.43 27.27 13.89
CA LYS A 414 -1.65 27.50 15.11
C LYS A 414 -1.44 26.21 15.88
N VAL A 415 -2.46 25.34 15.91
CA VAL A 415 -2.38 24.00 16.52
C VAL A 415 -1.20 23.22 15.92
N PHE A 416 -1.09 23.16 14.60
CA PHE A 416 -0.03 22.40 13.93
C PHE A 416 1.33 23.08 14.03
N TRP A 417 1.37 24.41 14.03
CA TRP A 417 2.62 25.14 14.26
C TRP A 417 3.20 24.88 15.65
N ALA A 418 2.37 24.63 16.67
CA ALA A 418 2.85 24.24 18.00
C ALA A 418 3.63 22.92 17.96
N PHE A 419 3.24 21.98 17.09
CA PHE A 419 3.90 20.68 16.92
C PHE A 419 4.99 20.64 15.84
N ALA A 420 5.12 21.70 15.04
CA ALA A 420 6.18 21.85 14.03
C ALA A 420 7.45 22.53 14.57
N GLN A 421 7.43 23.03 15.82
CA GLN A 421 8.56 23.75 16.42
C GLN A 421 9.84 22.87 16.51
N PRO A 422 11.02 23.49 16.48
CA PRO A 422 12.29 22.80 16.77
C PRO A 422 12.24 22.08 18.11
N LYS A 423 13.06 21.02 18.28
CA LYS A 423 13.17 20.18 19.48
C LYS A 423 11.97 19.23 19.76
N ILE A 424 10.91 19.31 18.98
CA ILE A 424 9.86 18.27 18.97
C ILE A 424 10.35 17.05 18.18
N TYR A 425 9.87 15.86 18.53
CA TYR A 425 10.22 14.62 17.85
C TYR A 425 10.01 14.72 16.33
N THR A 426 11.06 14.47 15.53
CA THR A 426 11.08 14.75 14.08
C THR A 426 9.86 14.22 13.33
N PRO A 427 9.44 12.94 13.44
CA PRO A 427 8.23 12.45 12.78
C PRO A 427 6.95 13.23 13.10
N MET A 428 6.80 13.72 14.34
CA MET A 428 5.64 14.53 14.74
C MET A 428 5.68 15.91 14.07
N ARG A 429 6.87 16.50 13.95
CA ARG A 429 7.09 17.75 13.20
C ARG A 429 6.73 17.56 11.73
N LEU A 430 7.24 16.50 11.10
CA LEU A 430 6.96 16.19 9.69
C LEU A 430 5.46 15.98 9.44
N ALA A 431 4.75 15.30 10.33
CA ALA A 431 3.30 15.15 10.25
C ALA A 431 2.57 16.51 10.32
N ALA A 432 2.91 17.34 11.31
CA ALA A 432 2.32 18.68 11.45
C ALA A 432 2.58 19.57 10.23
N LEU A 433 3.81 19.56 9.70
CA LEU A 433 4.18 20.27 8.48
C LEU A 433 3.43 19.74 7.25
N THR A 434 3.20 18.43 7.16
CA THR A 434 2.40 17.82 6.09
C THR A 434 0.96 18.33 6.12
N PHE A 435 0.37 18.48 7.31
CA PHE A 435 -0.99 19.01 7.47
C PHE A 435 -1.05 20.48 7.07
N LEU A 436 -0.07 21.30 7.47
CA LEU A 436 0.04 22.71 7.06
C LEU A 436 0.17 22.85 5.53
N ILE A 437 0.98 22.02 4.88
CA ILE A 437 1.12 22.02 3.41
C ILE A 437 -0.20 21.59 2.74
N ASP A 438 -0.87 20.55 3.26
CA ASP A 438 -2.17 20.11 2.73
C ASP A 438 -3.27 21.16 2.92
N MET A 439 -3.23 21.94 4.02
CA MET A 439 -4.13 23.08 4.23
C MET A 439 -3.98 24.12 3.12
N VAL A 440 -2.77 24.58 2.86
CA VAL A 440 -2.49 25.59 1.83
C VAL A 440 -2.89 25.06 0.44
N TYR A 441 -2.59 23.79 0.15
CA TYR A 441 -2.92 23.17 -1.13
C TYR A 441 -4.44 23.11 -1.40
N ARG A 442 -5.26 22.85 -0.37
CA ARG A 442 -6.71 22.66 -0.51
C ARG A 442 -7.51 23.96 -0.36
N PHE A 443 -7.20 24.76 0.66
CA PHE A 443 -8.02 25.89 1.08
C PHE A 443 -7.40 27.17 0.51
N LYS A 444 -7.70 27.44 -0.76
CA LYS A 444 -7.18 28.52 -1.61
C LYS A 444 -7.55 29.96 -1.16
N SER A 445 -7.60 30.27 0.14
CA SER A 445 -7.92 31.60 0.67
C SER A 445 -6.66 32.48 0.80
N PHE A 446 -6.62 33.59 0.06
CA PHE A 446 -5.42 34.39 -0.17
C PHE A 446 -4.70 34.91 1.10
N PRO A 447 -5.38 35.47 2.13
CA PRO A 447 -4.70 35.98 3.32
C PRO A 447 -4.06 34.86 4.17
N PHE A 448 -4.82 33.79 4.38
CA PHE A 448 -4.38 32.60 5.13
C PHE A 448 -3.19 31.90 4.48
N ILE A 449 -3.19 31.84 3.14
CA ILE A 449 -2.15 31.19 2.36
C ILE A 449 -0.82 31.93 2.45
N SER A 450 -0.84 33.25 2.34
CA SER A 450 0.37 34.07 2.32
C SER A 450 1.20 33.83 3.58
N ASP A 451 0.57 33.89 4.75
CA ASP A 451 1.25 33.75 6.05
C ASP A 451 1.81 32.34 6.25
N VAL A 452 1.00 31.31 5.96
CA VAL A 452 1.41 29.92 6.16
C VAL A 452 2.50 29.52 5.16
N ILE A 453 2.40 29.92 3.88
CA ILE A 453 3.45 29.67 2.88
C ILE A 453 4.74 30.38 3.28
N SER A 454 4.70 31.66 3.63
CA SER A 454 5.91 32.41 3.98
C SER A 454 6.66 31.70 5.11
N ARG A 455 5.93 31.24 6.13
CA ARG A 455 6.53 30.52 7.25
C ARG A 455 7.04 29.13 6.87
N LEU A 456 6.37 28.41 5.95
CA LEU A 456 6.86 27.13 5.42
C LEU A 456 8.14 27.32 4.59
N ILE A 457 8.24 28.40 3.81
CA ILE A 457 9.45 28.76 3.07
C ILE A 457 10.58 29.09 4.07
N ASP A 458 10.30 29.87 5.11
CA ASP A 458 11.28 30.13 6.17
C ASP A 458 11.78 28.83 6.81
N VAL A 459 10.91 27.86 7.11
CA VAL A 459 11.31 26.54 7.60
C VAL A 459 12.21 25.82 6.58
N SER A 460 11.86 25.86 5.29
CA SER A 460 12.68 25.21 4.25
C SER A 460 14.10 25.76 4.13
N ILE A 461 14.32 27.02 4.53
CA ILE A 461 15.61 27.70 4.44
C ILE A 461 16.38 27.66 5.76
N LYS A 462 15.70 27.97 6.88
CA LYS A 462 16.33 28.30 8.17
C LYS A 462 16.28 27.19 9.22
N ASP A 463 15.50 26.12 9.01
CA ASP A 463 15.40 25.04 10.01
C ASP A 463 16.77 24.38 10.24
N GLU A 464 17.11 24.08 11.50
CA GLU A 464 18.39 23.48 11.87
C GLU A 464 18.54 22.06 11.28
N GLU A 465 17.44 21.32 11.14
CA GLU A 465 17.44 19.93 10.74
C GLU A 465 17.34 19.78 9.20
N PRO A 466 18.38 19.29 8.51
CA PRO A 466 18.37 19.19 7.05
C PRO A 466 17.26 18.29 6.51
N ALA A 467 16.89 17.23 7.26
CA ALA A 467 15.80 16.33 6.91
C ALA A 467 14.45 17.05 6.83
N VAL A 468 14.19 17.99 7.74
CA VAL A 468 12.96 18.81 7.75
C VAL A 468 12.96 19.78 6.57
N ARG A 469 14.07 20.49 6.34
CA ARG A 469 14.21 21.40 5.18
C ARG A 469 13.92 20.69 3.86
N TYR A 470 14.56 19.54 3.68
CA TYR A 470 14.40 18.70 2.50
C TYR A 470 12.97 18.15 2.37
N TYR A 471 12.37 17.67 3.46
CA TYR A 471 11.02 17.14 3.45
C TYR A 471 9.98 18.19 3.10
N VAL A 472 10.04 19.38 3.71
CA VAL A 472 9.11 20.48 3.43
C VAL A 472 9.19 20.90 1.96
N THR A 473 10.41 21.07 1.44
CA THR A 473 10.63 21.41 0.03
C THR A 473 10.06 20.34 -0.91
N THR A 474 10.30 19.07 -0.59
CA THR A 474 9.78 17.93 -1.36
C THR A 474 8.26 17.90 -1.34
N GLN A 475 7.63 18.05 -0.16
CA GLN A 475 6.17 18.04 -0.05
C GLN A 475 5.51 19.25 -0.73
N LEU A 476 6.11 20.44 -0.65
CA LEU A 476 5.64 21.63 -1.36
C LEU A 476 5.71 21.45 -2.89
N SER A 477 6.76 20.81 -3.41
CA SER A 477 6.85 20.50 -4.84
C SER A 477 5.82 19.45 -5.30
N LEU A 478 5.50 18.47 -4.45
CA LEU A 478 4.47 17.46 -4.73
C LEU A 478 3.04 18.02 -4.64
N LYS A 479 2.82 19.00 -3.77
CA LYS A 479 1.53 19.67 -3.55
C LYS A 479 1.71 21.19 -3.75
N PRO A 480 1.86 21.65 -5.00
CA PRO A 480 2.14 23.05 -5.28
C PRO A 480 0.98 23.92 -4.76
N PRO A 481 1.25 24.86 -3.84
CA PRO A 481 0.19 25.67 -3.24
C PRO A 481 -0.38 26.70 -4.23
N LEU A 482 0.48 27.17 -5.14
CA LEU A 482 0.14 28.04 -6.25
C LEU A 482 0.10 27.18 -7.52
N CYS A 483 -0.99 26.43 -7.72
CA CYS A 483 -1.32 26.03 -9.08
C CYS A 483 -1.70 27.30 -9.84
N LEU A 484 -0.71 27.98 -10.44
CA LEU A 484 -0.97 28.80 -11.61
C LEU A 484 -1.64 27.87 -12.61
N ILE A 485 -2.95 28.03 -12.80
CA ILE A 485 -3.60 27.55 -14.00
C ILE A 485 -2.97 28.41 -15.11
N LEU A 486 -1.88 27.89 -15.70
CA LEU A 486 -1.29 28.44 -16.91
C LEU A 486 -2.13 28.01 -18.10
#